data_AF-A0A3B3WC50-F1
#
_entry.id   AF-A0A3B3WC50-F1
#
_cell.length_a   1.000
_cell.length_b   1.000
_cell.length_c   1.000
_cell.angle_alpha   90.00
_cell.angle_beta   90.00
_cell.angle_gamma   90.00
#
_symmetry.space_group_name_H-M   'P 1'
#
loop_
_entity.id
_entity.type
_entity.pdbx_description
1 polymer ?
#
loop_
_entity_poly.entity_id
_entity_poly.type
_entity_poly.pdbx_seq_one_letter_code
_entity_poly.pdbx_strand_id
1 'polypeptide(L)'
;MEWTHPDKVERCEVVVKLPRFKLEETYDLNEVLSSMGMVDAFDQTKCDFSGETCGRRLRCFRFSHKAFVDVNEEGTEAAAATYEKMFFLCYRPPSFFTADHPFLFFIRHNPTLSVLFAGRFCCPE
;
A
#
# COMPACT_ATOMS: atom_id res chain seq x y z
N MET A 1 -1.68 -5.07 12.56
CA MET A 1 -1.42 -3.69 12.10
C MET A 1 -1.94 -2.69 13.13
N GLU A 2 -1.39 -2.71 14.34
CA GLU A 2 -1.88 -1.82 15.41
C GLU A 2 -1.36 -0.38 15.24
N TRP A 3 -0.16 -0.24 14.66
CA TRP A 3 0.52 1.05 14.44
C TRP A 3 -0.10 1.92 13.32
N THR A 4 -0.95 1.37 12.46
CA THR A 4 -1.66 2.10 11.40
C THR A 4 -3.15 2.35 11.72
N HIS A 5 -3.59 2.02 12.94
CA HIS A 5 -4.98 2.23 13.34
C HIS A 5 -5.26 3.74 13.52
N PRO A 6 -6.33 4.31 12.94
CA PRO A 6 -6.64 5.74 13.06
C PRO A 6 -6.66 6.24 14.50
N ASP A 7 -7.22 5.44 15.42
CA ASP A 7 -7.34 5.79 16.84
C ASP A 7 -6.01 5.84 17.60
N LYS A 8 -4.91 5.37 16.98
CA LYS A 8 -3.55 5.44 17.54
C LYS A 8 -2.76 6.63 16.98
N VAL A 9 -3.38 7.46 16.13
CA VAL A 9 -2.74 8.61 15.49
C VAL A 9 -3.42 9.90 15.95
N GLU A 10 -2.65 10.81 16.52
CA GLU A 10 -3.13 12.13 16.90
C GLU A 10 -3.10 13.09 15.72
N ARG A 11 -4.12 13.96 15.60
CA ARG A 11 -4.14 15.01 14.59
C ARG A 11 -3.24 16.16 15.03
N CYS A 12 -2.22 16.45 14.25
CA CYS A 12 -1.34 17.59 14.44
C CYS A 12 -1.03 18.26 13.10
N GLU A 13 -0.63 19.53 13.16
CA GLU A 13 -0.18 20.27 11.98
C GLU A 13 1.27 19.90 11.64
N VAL A 14 1.48 19.44 10.41
CA VAL A 14 2.77 18.91 9.95
C VAL A 14 3.06 19.44 8.54
N VAL A 15 4.28 19.94 8.34
CA VAL A 15 4.83 20.24 7.01
C VAL A 15 5.35 18.94 6.41
N VAL A 16 4.64 18.43 5.40
CA VAL A 16 4.93 17.14 4.75
C VAL A 16 5.71 17.37 3.45
N LYS A 17 6.82 16.65 3.29
CA LYS A 17 7.58 16.50 2.04
C LYS A 17 7.60 15.03 1.65
N LEU A 18 6.88 14.70 0.58
CA LEU A 18 6.79 13.36 0.02
C LEU A 18 7.30 13.41 -1.43
N PRO A 19 8.14 12.46 -1.88
CA PRO A 19 8.58 12.43 -3.27
C PRO A 19 7.41 12.07 -4.19
N ARG A 20 7.42 12.65 -5.40
CA ARG A 20 6.63 12.13 -6.52
C ARG A 20 7.25 10.82 -6.97
N PHE A 21 6.44 9.77 -7.13
CA PHE A 21 6.96 8.48 -7.60
C PHE A 21 5.91 7.69 -8.37
N LYS A 22 6.41 6.85 -9.27
CA LYS A 22 5.64 5.91 -10.05
C LYS A 22 6.24 4.52 -9.86
N LEU A 23 5.42 3.56 -9.47
CA LEU A 23 5.81 2.17 -9.24
C LEU A 23 4.93 1.27 -10.10
N GLU A 24 5.55 0.46 -10.94
CA GLU A 24 4.88 -0.56 -11.74
C GLU A 24 5.62 -1.88 -11.56
N GLU A 25 4.94 -2.87 -11.00
CA GLU A 25 5.54 -4.16 -10.69
C GLU A 25 4.66 -5.30 -11.15
N THR A 26 5.29 -6.37 -11.65
CA THR A 26 4.61 -7.60 -12.03
C THR A 26 5.26 -8.77 -11.32
N TYR A 27 4.50 -9.46 -10.49
CA TYR A 27 4.95 -10.58 -9.69
C TYR A 27 4.38 -11.89 -10.22
N ASP A 28 5.25 -12.90 -10.31
CA ASP A 28 4.81 -14.29 -10.35
C ASP A 28 4.71 -14.80 -8.92
N LEU A 29 3.48 -15.01 -8.46
CA LEU A 29 3.19 -15.37 -7.07
C LEU A 29 3.26 -16.87 -6.84
N ASN A 30 3.55 -17.69 -7.85
CA ASN A 30 3.57 -19.15 -7.70
C ASN A 30 4.52 -19.60 -6.59
N GLU A 31 5.77 -19.14 -6.61
CA GLU A 31 6.77 -19.51 -5.61
C GLU A 31 6.43 -18.95 -4.23
N VAL A 32 5.99 -17.70 -4.17
CA VAL A 32 5.61 -17.03 -2.92
C VAL A 32 4.44 -17.77 -2.26
N LEU A 33 3.36 -18.01 -2.99
CA LEU A 33 2.17 -18.71 -2.46
C LEU A 33 2.49 -20.16 -2.09
N SER A 34 3.34 -20.84 -2.88
CA SER A 34 3.82 -22.18 -2.54
C SER A 34 4.60 -22.18 -1.23
N SER A 35 5.51 -21.21 -1.03
CA SER A 35 6.27 -21.06 0.21
C SER A 35 5.38 -20.74 1.42
N MET A 36 4.22 -20.11 1.19
CA MET A 36 3.19 -19.83 2.20
C MET A 36 2.27 -21.03 2.47
N GLY A 37 2.48 -22.16 1.80
CA GLY A 37 1.74 -23.41 2.02
C GLY A 37 0.66 -23.72 0.98
N MET A 38 0.48 -22.88 -0.04
CA MET A 38 -0.49 -23.11 -1.13
C MET A 38 0.06 -24.08 -2.20
N VAL A 39 0.68 -25.18 -1.78
CA VAL A 39 1.38 -26.12 -2.68
C VAL A 39 0.43 -26.98 -3.51
N ASP A 40 -0.68 -27.44 -2.92
CA ASP A 40 -1.60 -28.38 -3.56
C ASP A 40 -2.36 -27.75 -4.74
N ALA A 41 -2.63 -26.44 -4.68
CA ALA A 41 -3.27 -25.70 -5.77
C ALA A 41 -2.46 -25.73 -7.07
N PHE A 42 -1.14 -25.92 -6.95
CA PHE A 42 -0.19 -26.02 -8.05
C PHE A 42 0.26 -27.45 -8.34
N ASP A 43 -0.25 -28.48 -7.66
CA ASP A 43 0.15 -29.88 -7.90
C ASP A 43 -0.98 -30.62 -8.64
N GLN A 44 -0.72 -31.14 -9.84
CA GLN A 44 -1.76 -31.80 -10.64
C GLN A 44 -2.34 -33.05 -9.97
N THR A 45 -1.59 -33.67 -9.08
CA THR A 45 -1.98 -34.90 -8.39
C THR A 45 -2.77 -34.64 -7.12
N LYS A 46 -2.59 -33.46 -6.50
CA LYS A 46 -3.21 -33.09 -5.22
C LYS A 46 -4.28 -32.01 -5.33
N CYS A 47 -4.26 -31.26 -6.42
CA CYS A 47 -5.18 -30.15 -6.62
C CYS A 47 -6.62 -30.64 -6.75
N ASP A 48 -7.51 -30.11 -5.91
CA ASP A 48 -8.93 -30.39 -5.95
C ASP A 48 -9.74 -29.11 -6.25
N PHE A 49 -10.09 -28.95 -7.53
CA PHE A 49 -11.04 -27.94 -8.01
C PHE A 49 -12.37 -28.58 -8.45
N SER A 50 -12.78 -29.68 -7.82
CA SER A 50 -14.04 -30.38 -8.12
C SER A 50 -15.28 -29.51 -7.92
N GLY A 51 -15.23 -28.51 -7.04
CA GLY A 51 -16.31 -27.53 -6.87
C GLY A 51 -16.55 -26.64 -8.10
N GLU A 52 -15.51 -26.39 -8.89
CA GLU A 52 -15.57 -25.50 -10.05
C GLU A 52 -15.86 -26.25 -11.36
N THR A 53 -15.70 -27.57 -11.38
CA THR A 53 -15.87 -28.36 -12.60
C THR A 53 -16.62 -29.65 -12.37
N CYS A 54 -17.51 -29.99 -13.31
CA CYS A 54 -18.23 -31.25 -13.33
C CYS A 54 -17.30 -32.41 -13.75
N GLY A 55 -16.31 -32.73 -12.92
CA GLY A 55 -15.44 -33.90 -13.05
C GLY A 55 -14.15 -33.74 -13.87
N ARG A 56 -13.72 -32.52 -14.20
CA ARG A 56 -12.44 -32.29 -14.91
C ARG A 56 -11.34 -31.95 -13.90
N ARG A 57 -10.20 -32.63 -13.97
CA ARG A 57 -9.04 -32.25 -13.15
C ARG A 57 -8.46 -30.94 -13.69
N LEU A 58 -8.60 -29.86 -12.91
CA LEU A 58 -7.91 -28.59 -13.14
C LEU A 58 -6.75 -28.47 -12.15
N ARG A 59 -5.76 -27.67 -12.52
CA ARG A 59 -4.65 -27.24 -11.67
C ARG A 59 -4.42 -25.76 -11.94
N CYS A 60 -4.02 -25.01 -10.93
CA CYS A 60 -3.59 -23.64 -11.18
C CYS A 60 -2.19 -23.67 -11.79
N PHE A 61 -2.04 -23.07 -12.97
CA PHE A 61 -0.75 -23.03 -13.66
C PHE A 61 0.07 -21.80 -13.22
N ARG A 62 -0.58 -20.65 -13.08
CA ARG A 62 0.12 -19.39 -12.82
C ARG A 62 -0.77 -18.37 -12.13
N PHE A 63 -0.25 -17.76 -11.06
CA PHE A 63 -0.79 -16.53 -10.47
C PHE A 63 0.14 -15.37 -10.77
N SER A 64 -0.25 -14.52 -11.71
CA SER A 64 0.42 -13.26 -11.99
C SER A 64 -0.32 -12.10 -11.33
N HIS A 65 0.39 -11.27 -10.58
CA HIS A 65 -0.15 -10.03 -10.00
C HIS A 65 0.61 -8.84 -10.56
N LYS A 66 -0.09 -7.95 -11.26
CA LYS A 66 0.46 -6.69 -11.75
C LYS A 66 -0.17 -5.53 -10.98
N ALA A 67 0.66 -4.65 -10.44
CA ALA A 67 0.23 -3.49 -9.66
C ALA A 67 0.92 -2.22 -10.18
N PHE A 68 0.17 -1.12 -10.09
CA PHE A 68 0.62 0.19 -10.54
C PHE A 68 0.19 1.25 -9.53
N VAL A 69 1.12 2.15 -9.16
CA VAL A 69 0.88 3.28 -8.27
C VAL A 69 1.59 4.51 -8.85
N ASP A 70 0.85 5.60 -9.01
CA ASP A 70 1.36 6.92 -9.41
C ASP A 70 0.96 7.92 -8.34
N VAL A 71 1.94 8.49 -7.64
CA VAL A 71 1.73 9.50 -6.59
C VAL A 71 2.27 10.82 -7.12
N ASN A 72 1.35 11.75 -7.38
CA ASN A 72 1.62 13.10 -7.86
C ASN A 72 0.77 14.13 -7.11
N GLU A 73 1.05 15.41 -7.37
CA GLU A 73 0.40 16.55 -6.73
C GLU A 73 -1.05 16.76 -7.20
N GLU A 74 -1.42 16.26 -8.38
CA GLU A 74 -2.77 16.41 -8.94
C GLU A 74 -3.83 15.65 -8.12
N GLY A 75 -3.43 14.65 -7.34
CA GLY A 75 -4.33 13.85 -6.51
C GLY A 75 -4.73 14.46 -5.15
N THR A 76 -4.17 15.60 -4.71
CA THR A 76 -4.52 16.24 -3.41
C THR A 76 -4.31 17.76 -3.45
N GLU A 77 -5.27 18.48 -4.02
CA GLU A 77 -5.40 19.94 -3.91
C GLU A 77 -5.87 20.31 -2.49
N ALA A 78 -4.96 20.28 -1.51
CA ALA A 78 -5.22 20.76 -0.15
C ALA A 78 -4.58 22.14 0.04
N ALA A 79 -5.45 23.15 0.01
CA ALA A 79 -5.15 24.57 0.09
C ALA A 79 -4.24 24.97 1.26
N ALA A 80 -3.08 25.56 0.95
CA ALA A 80 -2.27 26.33 1.88
C ALA A 80 -2.66 27.82 1.77
N ALA A 81 -3.65 28.27 2.56
CA ALA A 81 -4.07 29.67 2.56
C ALA A 81 -4.51 30.17 3.95
N THR A 82 -3.79 29.86 5.03
CA THR A 82 -4.11 30.42 6.35
C THR A 82 -2.90 30.62 7.26
N TYR A 83 -1.76 31.12 6.76
CA TYR A 83 -0.54 31.20 7.58
C TYR A 83 -0.16 32.60 8.12
N GLU A 84 -0.70 33.71 7.59
CA GLU A 84 -0.15 35.03 7.96
C GLU A 84 -0.82 35.72 9.17
N LYS A 85 -2.04 35.32 9.60
CA LYS A 85 -2.79 36.10 10.61
C LYS A 85 -2.66 35.64 12.07
N MET A 86 -2.01 34.52 12.36
CA MET A 86 -2.04 33.91 13.70
C MET A 86 -0.66 33.70 14.35
N PHE A 87 0.37 34.45 13.94
CA PHE A 87 1.73 34.25 14.46
C PHE A 87 2.04 34.88 15.84
N PHE A 88 1.10 35.58 16.48
CA PHE A 88 1.45 36.42 17.64
C PHE A 88 1.08 35.90 19.03
N LEU A 89 0.41 34.74 19.20
CA LEU A 89 -0.07 34.37 20.55
C LEU A 89 0.36 33.00 21.11
N CYS A 90 0.92 32.08 20.33
CA CYS A 90 1.52 30.84 20.85
C CYS A 90 2.39 30.19 19.76
N TYR A 91 3.71 30.45 19.75
CA TYR A 91 4.61 29.81 18.79
C TYR A 91 4.83 28.35 19.19
N ARG A 92 4.10 27.42 18.57
CA ARG A 92 4.51 26.01 18.51
C ARG A 92 5.36 25.84 17.25
N PRO A 93 6.59 25.32 17.35
CA PRO A 93 7.38 25.04 16.16
C PRO A 93 6.62 24.03 15.28
N PRO A 94 6.56 24.23 13.95
CA PRO A 94 5.91 23.29 13.05
C PRO A 94 6.63 21.94 13.10
N SER A 95 5.85 20.85 13.08
CA SER A 95 6.41 19.52 12.93
C SER A 95 6.73 19.27 11.45
N PHE A 96 7.86 18.64 11.15
CA PHE A 96 8.26 18.33 9.78
C PHE A 96 8.24 16.81 9.57
N PHE A 97 7.67 16.36 8.46
CA PHE A 97 7.77 14.98 7.99
C PHE A 97 8.37 14.99 6.59
N THR A 98 9.60 14.48 6.46
CA THR A 98 10.30 14.40 5.18
C THR A 98 10.62 12.95 4.87
N ALA A 99 10.08 12.43 3.78
CA ALA A 99 10.33 11.07 3.31
C ALA A 99 11.51 11.04 2.32
N ASP A 100 12.72 11.30 2.82
CA ASP A 100 13.98 11.38 2.05
C ASP A 100 14.84 10.11 2.09
N HIS A 101 14.30 9.03 2.65
CA HIS A 101 14.95 7.73 2.79
C HIS A 101 13.90 6.61 2.61
N PRO A 102 14.30 5.33 2.52
CA PRO A 102 13.36 4.25 2.28
C PRO A 102 12.18 4.22 3.25
N PHE A 103 10.96 4.17 2.72
CA PHE A 103 9.73 4.15 3.51
C PHE A 103 8.75 3.08 3.04
N LEU A 104 7.86 2.68 3.96
CA LEU A 104 6.72 1.83 3.66
C LEU A 104 5.48 2.71 3.46
N PHE A 105 4.62 2.34 2.53
CA PHE A 105 3.34 2.99 2.32
C PHE A 105 2.21 1.97 2.22
N PHE A 106 1.03 2.40 2.66
CA PHE A 106 -0.20 1.61 2.64
C PHE A 106 -1.34 2.49 2.14
N ILE A 107 -2.04 2.02 1.10
CA ILE A 107 -3.29 2.62 0.65
C ILE A 107 -4.41 1.74 1.19
N ARG A 108 -5.30 2.31 1.99
CA ARG A 108 -6.32 1.55 2.73
C ARG A 108 -7.71 2.09 2.45
N HIS A 109 -8.66 1.18 2.31
CA HIS A 109 -10.07 1.52 2.37
C HIS A 109 -10.50 1.71 3.84
N ASN A 110 -10.77 2.96 4.23
CA ASN A 110 -11.01 3.30 5.64
C ASN A 110 -12.21 2.57 6.28
N PRO A 111 -13.37 2.41 5.62
CA PRO A 111 -14.53 1.73 6.23
C PRO A 111 -14.30 0.25 6.55
N THR A 112 -13.60 -0.49 5.67
CA THR A 112 -13.36 -1.93 5.85
C THR A 112 -11.99 -2.24 6.43
N LEU A 113 -11.15 -1.22 6.63
CA LEU A 113 -9.74 -1.31 7.00
C LEU A 113 -8.90 -2.20 6.05
N SER A 114 -9.40 -2.48 4.84
CA SER A 114 -8.74 -3.35 3.88
C SER A 114 -7.57 -2.62 3.20
N VAL A 115 -6.42 -3.29 3.14
CA VAL A 115 -5.24 -2.78 2.43
C VAL A 115 -5.43 -3.01 0.93
N LEU A 116 -5.50 -1.92 0.18
CA LEU A 116 -5.59 -1.95 -1.28
C LEU A 116 -4.19 -2.06 -1.91
N PHE A 117 -3.23 -1.34 -1.35
CA PHE A 117 -1.82 -1.41 -1.74
C PHE A 117 -0.91 -1.40 -0.51
N ALA A 118 0.14 -2.21 -0.58
CA ALA A 118 1.25 -2.19 0.37
C ALA A 118 2.54 -2.17 -0.45
N GLY A 119 3.43 -1.23 -0.15
CA GLY A 119 4.66 -1.07 -0.90
C GLY A 119 5.79 -0.51 -0.07
N ARG A 120 7.01 -0.69 -0.60
CA ARG A 120 8.24 -0.11 -0.08
C ARG A 120 8.86 0.74 -1.17
N PHE A 121 9.11 2.00 -0.87
CA PHE A 121 9.86 2.90 -1.74
C PHE A 121 11.28 2.99 -1.20
N CYS A 122 12.29 2.59 -1.98
CA CYS A 122 13.69 2.58 -1.53
C CYS A 122 14.59 3.61 -2.21
N CYS A 123 14.28 4.03 -3.43
CA CYS A 123 15.04 5.02 -4.14
C CYS A 123 14.12 5.70 -5.17
N PRO A 124 14.11 7.05 -5.24
CA PRO A 124 13.60 7.74 -6.41
C PRO A 124 14.51 7.45 -7.61
N GLU A 125 13.94 7.25 -8.79
CA GLU A 125 14.67 7.40 -10.06
C GLU A 125 14.89 8.89 -10.38
#